data_AF-A0AA38MI69-F1
#
_entry.id   AF-A0AA38MI69-F1
#
_cell.length_a   1.000
_cell.length_b   1.000
_cell.length_c   1.000
_cell.angle_alpha   90.00
_cell.angle_beta   90.00
_cell.angle_gamma   90.00
#
_symmetry.space_group_name_H-M   'P 1'
#
loop_
_entity.id
_entity.type
_entity.pdbx_description
1 polymer ?
#
loop_
_entity_poly.entity_id
_entity_poly.type
_entity_poly.pdbx_seq_one_letter_code
_entity_poly.pdbx_strand_id
1 'polypeptide(L)'
;MCTLILGRYIDNSTQLAEFDIQIQGYIDDVLVWIKPVSVVITFGVVSTSCALSDLLQLRKPFIIIAILGEILSIVRLFMCYLYGWCSVQLLAITDRVVLLFGGKELFWAMSFVYMIQNTTLENRTSRLFLLQASKITVFITSFYVTSLVDSSSVQAYMVTFIFFLLTLLYFVYVVKEKRPEQEMKWDKSVLRKILICSVIAEAVGYLRKMSAKKVLVLVVVYLIFFAKNSWADGFLTICLRAKTC
;
A
#
# COMPACT_ATOMS: atom_id res chain seq x y z
N MET A 1 -6.96 0.07 -15.08
CA MET A 1 -6.51 -1.35 -15.15
C MET A 1 -7.69 -2.31 -15.34
N CYS A 2 -8.80 -2.19 -14.59
CA CYS A 2 -10.04 -2.93 -14.89
C CYS A 2 -10.61 -2.62 -16.29
N THR A 3 -10.48 -1.38 -16.77
CA THR A 3 -10.84 -0.96 -18.14
C THR A 3 -10.08 -1.72 -19.24
N LEU A 4 -8.83 -2.10 -18.99
CA LEU A 4 -7.99 -2.82 -19.97
C LEU A 4 -8.35 -4.31 -20.10
N ILE A 5 -8.99 -4.89 -19.08
CA ILE A 5 -9.40 -6.30 -19.09
C ILE A 5 -10.73 -6.47 -19.82
N LEU A 6 -11.62 -5.47 -19.74
CA LEU A 6 -12.96 -5.51 -20.37
C LEU A 6 -12.97 -5.05 -21.82
N GLY A 7 -12.06 -4.16 -22.24
CA GLY A 7 -12.03 -3.61 -23.60
C GLY A 7 -11.63 -4.59 -24.71
N ARG A 8 -11.29 -5.86 -24.41
CA ARG A 8 -10.79 -6.83 -25.38
C ARG A 8 -11.85 -7.68 -26.09
N TYR A 9 -13.14 -7.45 -25.83
CA TYR A 9 -14.20 -8.40 -26.22
C TYR A 9 -15.30 -7.85 -27.16
N ILE A 10 -15.25 -6.59 -27.60
CA ILE A 10 -16.36 -5.99 -28.34
C ILE A 10 -15.84 -5.15 -29.53
N ASP A 11 -16.17 -5.58 -30.75
CA ASP A 11 -15.68 -5.02 -32.03
C ASP A 11 -16.60 -3.92 -32.62
N ASN A 12 -17.43 -3.25 -31.81
CA ASN A 12 -18.36 -2.19 -32.25
C ASN A 12 -18.09 -0.87 -31.51
N SER A 13 -17.42 0.08 -32.18
CA SER A 13 -16.84 1.30 -31.58
C SER A 13 -17.82 2.26 -30.91
N THR A 14 -19.08 2.34 -31.34
CA THR A 14 -20.09 3.23 -30.75
C THR A 14 -20.80 2.62 -29.54
N GLN A 15 -21.06 1.31 -29.53
CA GLN A 15 -21.56 0.61 -28.34
C GLN A 15 -20.48 0.46 -27.26
N LEU A 16 -19.21 0.44 -27.65
CA LEU A 16 -18.07 0.39 -26.74
C LEU A 16 -18.00 1.61 -25.81
N ALA A 17 -18.24 2.81 -26.35
CA ALA A 17 -18.14 4.05 -25.58
C ALA A 17 -19.21 4.16 -24.48
N GLU A 18 -20.47 3.81 -24.80
CA GLU A 18 -21.55 3.80 -23.80
C GLU A 18 -21.34 2.70 -22.74
N PHE A 19 -20.86 1.53 -23.16
CA PHE A 19 -20.54 0.43 -22.24
C PHE A 19 -19.37 0.75 -21.32
N ASP A 20 -18.32 1.41 -21.84
CA ASP A 20 -17.17 1.88 -21.05
C ASP A 20 -17.58 2.92 -20.01
N ILE A 21 -18.48 3.85 -20.37
CA ILE A 21 -19.01 4.84 -19.42
C ILE A 21 -19.79 4.15 -18.30
N GLN A 22 -20.63 3.16 -18.62
CA GLN A 22 -21.37 2.40 -17.61
C GLN A 22 -20.46 1.59 -16.70
N ILE A 23 -19.44 0.92 -17.25
CA ILE A 23 -18.45 0.18 -16.46
C ILE A 23 -17.66 1.12 -15.56
N GLN A 24 -17.22 2.27 -16.06
CA GLN A 24 -16.50 3.24 -15.26
C GLN A 24 -17.35 3.80 -14.12
N GLY A 25 -18.62 4.14 -14.39
CA GLY A 25 -19.55 4.57 -13.35
C GLY A 25 -19.71 3.53 -12.24
N TYR A 26 -19.88 2.26 -12.62
CA TYR A 26 -19.97 1.16 -11.65
C TYR A 26 -18.67 0.97 -10.84
N ILE A 27 -17.50 1.08 -11.48
CA ILE A 27 -16.20 1.02 -10.80
C ILE A 27 -16.05 2.19 -9.82
N ASP A 28 -16.42 3.40 -10.23
CA ASP A 28 -16.31 4.59 -9.40
C ASP A 28 -17.19 4.47 -8.16
N ASP A 29 -18.46 4.08 -8.31
CA ASP A 29 -19.37 3.83 -7.20
C ASP A 29 -18.81 2.82 -6.21
N VAL A 30 -18.23 1.73 -6.72
CA VAL A 30 -17.59 0.71 -5.91
C VAL A 30 -16.32 1.25 -5.22
N LEU A 31 -15.56 2.14 -5.85
CA LEU A 31 -14.35 2.73 -5.28
C LEU A 31 -14.64 3.75 -4.18
N VAL A 32 -15.73 4.52 -4.27
CA VAL A 32 -16.08 5.58 -3.30
C VAL A 32 -16.16 5.03 -1.88
N TRP A 33 -16.85 3.91 -1.66
CA TRP A 33 -16.94 3.30 -0.33
C TRP A 33 -15.73 2.41 0.01
N ILE A 34 -14.99 1.92 -0.98
CA ILE A 34 -13.86 1.00 -0.77
C ILE A 34 -12.67 1.78 -0.20
N LYS A 35 -12.32 2.92 -0.78
CA LYS A 35 -11.16 3.72 -0.38
C LYS A 35 -11.12 4.03 1.13
N PRO A 36 -12.18 4.59 1.76
CA PRO A 36 -12.13 4.90 3.19
C PRO A 36 -11.94 3.65 4.06
N VAL A 37 -12.60 2.53 3.72
CA VAL A 37 -12.41 1.25 4.42
C VAL A 37 -10.98 0.76 4.28
N SER A 38 -10.34 0.92 3.10
CA SER A 38 -8.94 0.55 2.90
C SER A 38 -8.02 1.33 3.81
N VAL A 39 -8.23 2.65 3.88
CA VAL A 39 -7.40 3.53 4.71
C VAL A 39 -7.49 3.14 6.18
N VAL A 40 -8.70 2.86 6.69
CA VAL A 40 -8.89 2.46 8.09
C VAL A 40 -8.23 1.10 8.38
N ILE A 41 -8.42 0.10 7.51
CA ILE A 41 -7.80 -1.23 7.68
C ILE A 41 -6.27 -1.11 7.63
N THR A 42 -5.73 -0.46 6.59
CA THR A 42 -4.28 -0.28 6.45
C THR A 42 -3.71 0.47 7.64
N PHE A 43 -4.35 1.55 8.11
CA PHE A 43 -3.91 2.27 9.28
C PHE A 43 -3.89 1.38 10.54
N GLY A 44 -4.93 0.59 10.76
CA GLY A 44 -5.00 -0.37 11.86
C GLY A 44 -3.89 -1.41 11.79
N VAL A 45 -3.68 -2.02 10.63
CA VAL A 45 -2.63 -3.03 10.42
C VAL A 45 -1.24 -2.44 10.57
N VAL A 46 -0.97 -1.28 9.98
CA VAL A 46 0.34 -0.61 10.05
C VAL A 46 0.64 -0.17 11.48
N SER A 47 -0.30 0.50 12.16
CA SER A 47 -0.09 0.97 13.54
C SER A 47 0.14 -0.18 14.52
N THR A 48 -0.66 -1.26 14.43
CA THR A 48 -0.48 -2.45 15.27
C THR A 48 0.83 -3.18 14.96
N SER A 49 1.20 -3.29 13.69
CA SER A 49 2.46 -3.88 13.28
C SER A 49 3.65 -3.06 13.77
N CYS A 50 3.60 -1.73 13.69
CA CYS A 50 4.62 -0.83 14.25
C CYS A 50 4.76 -1.01 15.75
N ALA A 51 3.65 -0.99 16.49
CA ALA A 51 3.66 -1.20 17.94
C ALA A 51 4.22 -2.59 18.31
N LEU A 52 3.81 -3.64 17.59
CA LEU A 52 4.32 -4.99 17.81
C LEU A 52 5.81 -5.09 17.48
N SER A 53 6.23 -4.46 16.40
CA SER A 53 7.62 -4.41 15.97
C SER A 53 8.50 -3.67 16.98
N ASP A 54 7.98 -2.62 17.63
CA ASP A 54 8.67 -1.91 18.73
C ASP A 54 8.83 -2.81 19.95
N LEU A 55 7.78 -3.56 20.30
CA LEU A 55 7.79 -4.49 21.43
C LEU A 55 8.76 -5.67 21.20
N LEU A 56 8.72 -6.25 19.99
CA LEU A 56 9.57 -7.38 19.62
C LEU A 56 11.01 -6.96 19.28
N GLN A 57 11.24 -5.67 19.00
CA GLN A 57 12.48 -5.15 18.43
C GLN A 57 12.92 -5.87 17.14
N LEU A 58 11.96 -6.38 16.38
CA LEU A 58 12.18 -7.06 15.11
C LEU A 58 11.51 -6.25 14.00
N ARG A 59 12.29 -5.78 13.01
CA ARG A 59 11.80 -5.01 11.86
C ARG A 59 11.71 -5.87 10.61
N LYS A 60 12.76 -6.64 10.32
CA LYS A 60 12.86 -7.50 9.13
C LYS A 60 11.65 -8.41 8.92
N PRO A 61 11.08 -9.12 9.92
CA PRO A 61 9.90 -9.96 9.71
C PRO A 61 8.70 -9.18 9.18
N PHE A 62 8.46 -7.96 9.67
CA PHE A 62 7.34 -7.12 9.21
C PHE A 62 7.56 -6.58 7.79
N ILE A 63 8.81 -6.27 7.44
CA ILE A 63 9.16 -5.91 6.05
C ILE A 63 8.90 -7.10 5.12
N ILE A 64 9.30 -8.31 5.52
CA ILE A 64 9.07 -9.54 4.76
C ILE A 64 7.57 -9.82 4.60
N ILE A 65 6.77 -9.68 5.66
CA ILE A 65 5.31 -9.83 5.62
C ILE A 65 4.71 -8.85 4.59
N ALA A 66 5.13 -7.59 4.59
CA ALA A 66 4.67 -6.60 3.63
C ALA A 66 5.02 -7.00 2.18
N ILE A 67 6.25 -7.46 1.93
CA ILE A 67 6.69 -7.95 0.61
C ILE A 67 5.88 -9.16 0.16
N LEU A 68 5.60 -10.11 1.06
CA LEU A 68 4.76 -11.28 0.75
C LEU A 68 3.34 -10.87 0.36
N GLY A 69 2.77 -9.87 1.04
CA GLY A 69 1.48 -9.27 0.65
C GLY A 69 1.47 -8.76 -0.79
N GLU A 70 2.51 -8.02 -1.19
CA GLU A 70 2.64 -7.51 -2.56
C GLU A 70 2.81 -8.64 -3.58
N ILE A 71 3.58 -9.68 -3.26
CA ILE A 71 3.72 -10.88 -4.11
C ILE A 71 2.36 -11.55 -4.31
N LEU A 72 1.59 -11.74 -3.24
CA LEU A 72 0.23 -12.30 -3.33
C LEU A 72 -0.69 -11.43 -4.18
N SER A 73 -0.57 -10.10 -4.08
CA SER A 73 -1.32 -9.15 -4.92
C SER A 73 -1.02 -9.35 -6.41
N ILE A 74 0.26 -9.49 -6.77
CA ILE A 74 0.70 -9.70 -8.15
C ILE A 74 0.23 -11.06 -8.67
N VAL A 75 0.40 -12.13 -7.89
CA VAL A 75 -0.06 -13.48 -8.26
C VAL A 75 -1.56 -13.47 -8.49
N ARG A 76 -2.33 -12.83 -7.62
CA ARG A 76 -3.76 -12.65 -7.81
C ARG A 76 -4.09 -11.92 -9.11
N LEU A 77 -3.47 -10.77 -9.37
CA LEU A 77 -3.72 -10.00 -10.61
C LEU A 77 -3.39 -10.82 -11.86
N PHE A 78 -2.30 -11.57 -11.79
CA PHE A 78 -1.88 -12.48 -12.85
C PHE A 78 -2.90 -13.62 -13.07
N MET A 79 -3.40 -14.26 -12.00
CA MET A 79 -4.45 -15.28 -12.10
C MET A 79 -5.76 -14.71 -12.65
N CYS A 80 -6.16 -13.52 -12.19
CA CYS A 80 -7.34 -12.84 -12.72
C CYS A 80 -7.21 -12.53 -14.21
N TYR A 81 -6.02 -12.15 -14.67
CA TYR A 81 -5.74 -11.94 -16.08
C TYR A 81 -5.78 -13.24 -16.90
N LEU A 82 -5.14 -14.31 -16.42
CA LEU A 82 -5.08 -15.59 -17.15
C LEU A 82 -6.43 -16.28 -17.28
N TYR A 83 -7.21 -16.31 -16.19
CA TYR A 83 -8.48 -17.04 -16.17
C TYR A 83 -9.65 -16.17 -16.62
N GLY A 84 -9.52 -14.84 -16.67
CA GLY A 84 -10.58 -13.93 -17.09
C GLY A 84 -11.84 -13.94 -16.19
N TRP A 85 -11.78 -14.60 -15.02
CA TRP A 85 -12.95 -14.91 -14.18
C TRP A 85 -13.10 -14.01 -12.95
N CYS A 86 -12.25 -13.00 -12.77
CA CYS A 86 -12.37 -12.12 -11.61
C CYS A 86 -13.41 -11.02 -11.87
N SER A 87 -14.60 -11.19 -11.27
CA SER A 87 -15.52 -10.07 -11.11
C SER A 87 -14.83 -8.93 -10.36
N VAL A 88 -15.19 -7.68 -10.69
CA VAL A 88 -14.63 -6.49 -10.01
C VAL A 88 -14.80 -6.56 -8.49
N GLN A 89 -15.91 -7.16 -8.03
CA GLN A 89 -16.19 -7.39 -6.61
C GLN A 89 -15.22 -8.40 -5.98
N LEU A 90 -14.94 -9.52 -6.65
CA LEU A 90 -13.98 -10.52 -6.15
C LEU A 90 -12.57 -9.92 -6.09
N LEU A 91 -12.19 -9.12 -7.09
CA LEU A 91 -10.92 -8.40 -7.07
C LEU A 91 -10.85 -7.42 -5.89
N ALA A 92 -11.92 -6.67 -5.64
CA ALA A 92 -12.03 -5.76 -4.51
C ALA A 92 -11.94 -6.46 -3.14
N ILE A 93 -12.58 -7.62 -2.99
CA ILE A 93 -12.56 -8.39 -1.73
C ILE A 93 -11.18 -8.99 -1.49
N THR A 94 -10.59 -9.61 -2.52
CA THR A 94 -9.24 -10.20 -2.42
C THR A 94 -8.18 -9.14 -2.18
N ASP A 95 -8.39 -7.89 -2.61
CA ASP A 95 -7.51 -6.76 -2.29
C ASP A 95 -7.45 -6.52 -0.78
N ARG A 96 -8.55 -6.77 -0.07
CA ARG A 96 -8.61 -6.61 1.40
C ARG A 96 -7.78 -7.61 2.14
N VAL A 97 -7.69 -8.83 1.61
CA VAL A 97 -6.82 -9.87 2.17
C VAL A 97 -5.37 -9.42 2.06
N VAL A 98 -4.98 -8.79 0.95
CA VAL A 98 -3.64 -8.20 0.79
C VAL A 98 -3.40 -7.05 1.78
N LEU A 99 -4.42 -6.21 2.05
CA LEU A 99 -4.29 -5.13 3.04
C LEU A 99 -3.98 -5.62 4.46
N LEU A 100 -4.32 -6.88 4.80
CA LEU A 100 -3.96 -7.48 6.10
C LEU A 100 -2.45 -7.68 6.27
N PHE A 101 -1.69 -7.69 5.17
CA PHE A 101 -0.23 -7.69 5.18
C PHE A 101 0.35 -6.27 5.29
N GLY A 102 -0.51 -5.24 5.37
CA GLY A 102 -0.14 -3.83 5.48
C GLY A 102 0.40 -3.19 4.20
N GLY A 103 0.72 -4.00 3.19
CA GLY A 103 1.14 -3.59 1.85
C GLY A 103 2.34 -2.64 1.85
N LYS A 104 2.42 -1.81 0.80
CA LYS A 104 3.47 -0.79 0.64
C LYS A 104 3.59 0.15 1.85
N GLU A 105 2.51 0.49 2.54
CA GLU A 105 2.53 1.40 3.70
C GLU A 105 3.30 0.78 4.86
N LEU A 106 3.07 -0.50 5.15
CA LEU A 106 3.84 -1.22 6.18
C LEU A 106 5.31 -1.36 5.77
N PHE A 107 5.57 -1.70 4.50
CA PHE A 107 6.93 -1.78 3.97
C PHE A 107 7.68 -0.45 4.20
N TRP A 108 7.07 0.68 3.85
CA TRP A 108 7.67 2.00 4.04
C TRP A 108 7.87 2.32 5.52
N ALA A 109 6.84 2.15 6.34
CA ALA A 109 6.93 2.44 7.77
C ALA A 109 8.06 1.66 8.43
N MET A 110 8.13 0.35 8.19
CA MET A 110 9.18 -0.50 8.76
C MET A 110 10.55 -0.20 8.18
N SER A 111 10.65 0.12 6.89
CA SER A 111 11.92 0.54 6.28
C SER A 111 12.43 1.84 6.88
N PHE A 112 11.56 2.81 7.14
CA PHE A 112 11.93 4.05 7.83
C PHE A 112 12.47 3.77 9.22
N VAL A 113 11.76 2.97 10.01
CA VAL A 113 12.18 2.63 11.37
C VAL A 113 13.50 1.85 11.35
N TYR A 114 13.64 0.86 10.47
CA TYR A 114 14.89 0.10 10.31
C TYR A 114 16.07 1.00 9.93
N MET A 115 15.86 1.96 9.02
CA MET A 115 16.88 2.93 8.64
C MET A 115 17.25 3.85 9.79
N ILE A 116 16.29 4.36 10.55
CA ILE A 116 16.55 5.23 11.71
C ILE A 116 17.42 4.51 12.76
N GLN A 117 17.15 3.22 13.01
CA GLN A 117 17.87 2.41 13.98
C GLN A 117 19.30 2.06 13.53
N ASN A 118 19.53 1.91 12.23
CA ASN A 118 20.83 1.51 11.68
C ASN A 118 21.69 2.69 11.18
N THR A 119 21.27 3.93 11.44
CA THR A 119 21.97 5.14 10.99
C THR A 119 22.42 6.00 12.16
N THR A 120 23.60 6.61 12.02
CA THR A 120 24.09 7.62 12.95
C THR A 120 23.27 8.89 12.84
N LEU A 121 23.23 9.67 13.92
CA LEU A 121 22.39 10.87 14.02
C LEU A 121 22.76 11.91 12.94
N GLU A 122 24.04 12.02 12.60
CA GLU A 122 24.58 12.93 11.58
C GLU A 122 24.09 12.60 10.15
N ASN A 123 24.03 11.31 9.80
CA ASN A 123 23.67 10.86 8.45
C ASN A 123 22.22 10.37 8.33
N ARG A 124 21.42 10.51 9.39
CA ARG A 124 20.05 10.01 9.42
C ARG A 124 19.18 10.72 8.39
N THR A 125 19.21 12.04 8.38
CA THR A 125 18.35 12.85 7.49
C THR A 125 18.65 12.59 6.02
N SER A 126 19.92 12.53 5.62
CA SER A 126 20.32 12.26 4.24
C SER A 126 19.88 10.86 3.78
N ARG A 127 20.02 9.85 4.63
CA ARG A 127 19.57 8.49 4.32
C ARG A 127 18.06 8.33 4.27
N LEU A 128 17.32 9.02 5.13
CA LEU A 128 15.85 9.07 5.06
C LEU A 128 15.39 9.79 3.79
N PHE A 129 16.08 10.84 3.38
CA PHE A 129 15.80 11.52 2.10
C PHE A 129 16.06 10.60 0.91
N LEU A 130 17.17 9.86 0.88
CA LEU A 130 17.44 8.86 -0.15
C LEU A 130 16.35 7.77 -0.20
N LEU A 131 15.87 7.33 0.96
CA LEU A 131 14.76 6.38 1.06
C LEU A 131 13.44 6.98 0.54
N GLN A 132 13.15 8.26 0.75
CA GLN A 132 11.98 8.92 0.16
C GLN A 132 12.17 9.13 -1.34
N ALA A 133 13.37 9.50 -1.78
CA ALA A 133 13.71 9.73 -3.18
C ALA A 133 13.55 8.44 -4.01
N SER A 134 13.74 7.26 -3.43
CA SER A 134 13.47 6.01 -4.13
C SER A 134 11.98 5.82 -4.49
N LYS A 135 11.04 6.60 -3.92
CA LYS A 135 9.66 6.62 -4.44
C LYS A 135 9.54 7.20 -5.85
N ILE A 136 10.52 8.01 -6.29
CA ILE A 136 10.57 8.54 -7.65
C ILE A 136 10.74 7.39 -8.65
N THR A 137 11.44 6.32 -8.28
CA THR A 137 11.58 5.16 -9.17
C THR A 137 10.23 4.49 -9.43
N VAL A 138 9.32 4.48 -8.45
CA VAL A 138 7.94 3.97 -8.63
C VAL A 138 7.18 4.76 -9.70
N PHE A 139 7.36 6.09 -9.75
CA PHE A 139 6.78 6.93 -10.80
C PHE A 139 7.35 6.59 -12.18
N ILE A 140 8.67 6.43 -12.28
CA ILE A 140 9.34 6.07 -13.53
C ILE A 140 8.90 4.68 -14.01
N THR A 141 8.83 3.70 -13.10
CA THR A 141 8.35 2.34 -13.42
C THR A 141 6.90 2.37 -13.86
N SER A 142 6.04 3.17 -13.22
CA SER A 142 4.64 3.31 -13.64
C SER A 142 4.53 3.86 -15.06
N PHE A 143 5.33 4.88 -15.40
CA PHE A 143 5.36 5.42 -16.76
C PHE A 143 5.82 4.37 -17.78
N TYR A 144 6.89 3.63 -17.48
CA TYR A 144 7.42 2.58 -18.35
C TYR A 144 6.45 1.41 -18.53
N VAL A 145 5.80 0.96 -17.46
CA VAL A 145 4.78 -0.10 -17.52
C VAL A 145 3.61 0.34 -18.39
N THR A 146 3.15 1.60 -18.27
CA THR A 146 2.05 2.12 -19.09
C THR A 146 2.40 2.11 -20.57
N SER A 147 3.66 2.41 -20.94
CA SER A 147 4.13 2.32 -22.33
C SER A 147 4.30 0.89 -22.87
N LEU A 148 4.42 -0.12 -21.98
CA LEU A 148 4.52 -1.54 -22.35
C LEU A 148 3.17 -2.26 -22.40
N VAL A 149 2.11 -1.65 -21.87
CA VAL A 149 0.77 -2.25 -21.86
C VAL A 149 0.26 -2.48 -23.29
N ASP A 150 0.72 -1.67 -24.26
CA ASP A 150 0.38 -1.82 -25.67
C ASP A 150 0.98 -3.10 -26.32
N SER A 151 1.98 -3.74 -25.70
CA SER A 151 2.70 -4.89 -26.28
C SER A 151 2.48 -6.23 -25.57
N SER A 152 2.15 -6.27 -24.27
CA SER A 152 1.46 -7.37 -23.57
C SER A 152 1.50 -7.17 -22.06
N SER A 153 0.33 -6.99 -21.44
CA SER A 153 0.17 -6.78 -19.99
C SER A 153 0.76 -7.89 -19.10
N VAL A 154 0.93 -9.10 -19.64
CA VAL A 154 1.56 -10.24 -18.95
C VAL A 154 3.03 -9.98 -18.60
N GLN A 155 3.81 -9.40 -19.52
CA GLN A 155 5.24 -9.20 -19.32
C GLN A 155 5.51 -8.25 -18.15
N ALA A 156 4.68 -7.21 -18.00
CA ALA A 156 4.76 -6.27 -16.90
C ALA A 156 4.56 -6.93 -15.52
N TYR A 157 3.60 -7.85 -15.41
CA TYR A 157 3.37 -8.60 -14.17
C TYR A 157 4.56 -9.51 -13.83
N MET A 158 5.11 -10.23 -14.82
CA MET A 158 6.24 -11.14 -14.62
C MET A 158 7.51 -10.39 -14.19
N VAL A 159 7.83 -9.27 -14.85
CA VAL A 159 8.97 -8.43 -14.48
C VAL A 159 8.81 -7.91 -13.04
N THR A 160 7.62 -7.41 -12.70
CA THR A 160 7.34 -6.90 -11.35
C THR A 160 7.44 -8.01 -10.30
N PHE A 161 6.89 -9.19 -10.58
CA PHE A 161 7.01 -10.37 -9.73
C PHE A 161 8.46 -10.76 -9.47
N ILE A 162 9.31 -10.78 -10.50
CA ILE A 162 10.75 -11.06 -10.37
C ILE A 162 11.43 -10.03 -9.46
N PHE A 163 11.14 -8.73 -9.62
CA PHE A 163 11.72 -7.70 -8.75
C PHE A 163 11.29 -7.86 -7.29
N PHE A 164 10.03 -8.20 -7.02
CA PHE A 164 9.58 -8.47 -5.66
C PHE A 164 10.21 -9.74 -5.08
N LEU A 165 10.40 -10.79 -5.89
CA LEU A 165 11.15 -11.98 -5.47
C LEU A 165 12.60 -11.67 -5.15
N LEU A 166 13.29 -10.89 -5.99
CA LEU A 166 14.67 -10.46 -5.71
C LEU A 166 14.74 -9.61 -4.44
N THR A 167 13.76 -8.74 -4.22
CA THR A 167 13.64 -7.94 -3.00
C THR A 167 13.44 -8.85 -1.78
N LEU A 168 12.56 -9.84 -1.88
CA LEU A 168 12.35 -10.84 -0.83
C LEU A 168 13.65 -11.58 -0.50
N LEU A 169 14.35 -12.09 -1.52
CA LEU A 169 15.63 -12.79 -1.36
C LEU A 169 16.68 -11.87 -0.72
N TYR A 170 16.75 -10.61 -1.14
CA TYR A 170 17.65 -9.62 -0.56
C TYR A 170 17.37 -9.41 0.94
N PHE A 171 16.11 -9.22 1.32
CA PHE A 171 15.75 -9.06 2.73
C PHE A 171 16.01 -10.34 3.54
N VAL A 172 15.72 -11.52 2.99
CA VAL A 172 15.96 -12.80 3.66
C VAL A 172 17.45 -13.06 3.88
N TYR A 173 18.28 -12.91 2.85
CA TYR A 173 19.68 -13.35 2.89
C TYR A 173 20.70 -12.24 3.20
N VAL A 174 20.47 -11.01 2.74
CA VAL A 174 21.48 -9.93 2.81
C VAL A 174 21.23 -9.01 4.02
N VAL A 175 19.97 -8.64 4.26
CA VAL A 175 19.64 -7.72 5.35
C VAL A 175 19.76 -8.44 6.69
N LYS A 176 20.71 -7.98 7.52
CA LYS A 176 20.95 -8.52 8.86
C LYS A 176 20.12 -7.78 9.89
N GLU A 177 19.34 -8.50 10.68
CA GLU A 177 18.65 -7.96 11.85
C GLU A 177 19.61 -8.00 13.05
N LYS A 178 19.71 -6.90 13.80
CA LYS A 178 20.41 -6.92 15.10
C LYS A 178 19.55 -7.73 16.06
N ARG A 179 20.11 -8.75 16.70
CA ARG A 179 19.38 -9.50 17.72
C ARG A 179 19.05 -8.57 18.89
N PRO A 180 17.83 -8.65 19.46
CA PRO A 180 17.55 -7.94 20.70
C PRO A 180 18.52 -8.41 21.78
N GLU A 181 19.09 -7.48 22.53
CA GLU A 181 20.02 -7.77 23.65
C GLU A 181 19.31 -8.46 24.82
N GLN A 182 17.97 -8.37 24.87
CA GLN A 182 17.15 -9.02 25.88
C GLN A 182 16.24 -10.07 25.26
N GLU A 183 16.28 -11.29 25.80
CA GLU A 183 15.28 -12.31 25.51
C GLU A 183 13.92 -11.85 26.03
N MET A 184 13.00 -11.55 25.11
CA MET A 184 11.66 -11.13 25.46
C MET A 184 10.90 -12.31 26.07
N LYS A 185 10.57 -12.22 27.36
CA LYS A 185 9.67 -13.19 28.01
C LYS A 185 8.24 -12.94 27.53
N TRP A 186 7.67 -13.89 26.81
CA TRP A 186 6.28 -13.88 26.36
C TRP A 186 5.32 -14.10 27.53
N ASP A 187 4.99 -13.02 28.24
CA ASP A 187 3.94 -13.04 29.26
C ASP A 187 2.56 -12.79 28.62
N LYS A 188 1.50 -13.44 29.14
CA LYS A 188 0.10 -13.26 28.73
C LYS A 188 -0.34 -11.80 28.84
N SER A 189 0.30 -11.02 29.71
CA SER A 189 0.11 -9.57 29.83
C SER A 189 0.54 -8.81 28.56
N VAL A 190 1.57 -9.27 27.85
CA VAL A 190 2.08 -8.67 26.61
C VAL A 190 1.10 -8.88 25.46
N LEU A 191 0.56 -10.11 25.31
CA LEU A 191 -0.49 -10.41 24.33
C LEU A 191 -1.75 -9.54 24.54
N ARG A 192 -2.13 -9.32 25.81
CA ARG A 192 -3.26 -8.44 26.16
C ARG A 192 -2.99 -6.96 25.84
N LYS A 193 -1.72 -6.53 25.90
CA LYS A 193 -1.26 -5.19 25.47
C LYS A 193 -1.08 -5.04 23.96
N ILE A 194 -0.99 -6.13 23.21
CA ILE A 194 -0.90 -6.13 21.74
C ILE A 194 -2.30 -6.08 21.10
N LEU A 195 -3.31 -6.64 21.77
CA LEU A 195 -4.71 -6.57 21.33
C LEU A 195 -5.20 -5.11 21.31
N ILE A 196 -5.12 -4.50 20.12
CA ILE A 196 -5.80 -3.34 19.50
C ILE A 196 -6.39 -2.28 20.46
N CYS A 197 -7.15 -2.66 21.48
CA CYS A 197 -7.72 -1.75 22.47
C CYS A 197 -6.69 -0.95 23.26
N SER A 198 -5.53 -1.51 23.64
CA SER A 198 -4.51 -0.75 24.41
C SER A 198 -3.72 0.21 23.52
N VAL A 199 -3.35 -0.18 22.31
CA VAL A 199 -2.63 0.70 21.36
C VAL A 199 -3.55 1.82 20.89
N ILE A 200 -4.82 1.52 20.60
CA ILE A 200 -5.83 2.56 20.32
C ILE A 200 -6.05 3.43 21.55
N ALA A 201 -6.17 2.86 22.75
CA ALA A 201 -6.35 3.63 23.98
C ALA A 201 -5.13 4.51 24.31
N GLU A 202 -3.90 4.05 24.05
CA GLU A 202 -2.69 4.83 24.20
C GLU A 202 -2.58 5.91 23.14
N ALA A 203 -2.90 5.62 21.87
CA ALA A 203 -2.94 6.61 20.81
C ALA A 203 -4.01 7.68 21.10
N VAL A 204 -5.20 7.28 21.54
CA VAL A 204 -6.28 8.16 22.00
C VAL A 204 -5.84 8.93 23.24
N GLY A 205 -5.12 8.30 24.18
CA GLY A 205 -4.55 8.94 25.35
C GLY A 205 -3.50 9.99 25.00
N TYR A 206 -2.67 9.72 24.00
CA TYR A 206 -1.66 10.64 23.47
C TYR A 206 -2.32 11.83 22.76
N LEU A 207 -3.36 11.57 21.96
CA LEU A 207 -4.19 12.60 21.34
C LEU A 207 -4.90 13.46 22.39
N ARG A 208 -5.38 12.86 23.47
CA ARG A 208 -6.03 13.56 24.59
C ARG A 208 -5.07 14.43 25.39
N LYS A 209 -3.77 14.06 25.45
CA LYS A 209 -2.70 14.85 26.06
C LYS A 209 -2.15 15.94 25.15
N MET A 210 -2.40 15.88 23.85
CA MET A 210 -2.03 16.96 22.94
C MET A 210 -2.95 18.17 23.14
N SER A 211 -2.38 19.38 23.08
CA SER A 211 -3.19 20.59 23.13
C SER A 211 -4.15 20.64 21.94
N ALA A 212 -5.35 21.19 22.13
CA ALA A 212 -6.37 21.29 21.08
C ALA A 212 -5.83 21.91 19.77
N LYS A 213 -4.88 22.85 19.88
CA LYS A 213 -4.17 23.44 18.74
C LYS A 213 -3.35 22.41 17.93
N LYS A 214 -2.65 21.49 18.60
CA LYS A 214 -1.83 20.44 17.94
C LYS A 214 -2.73 19.40 17.27
N VAL A 215 -3.82 19.01 17.91
CA VAL A 215 -4.81 18.09 17.33
C VAL A 215 -5.48 18.73 16.11
N LEU A 216 -5.89 20.00 16.21
CA LEU A 216 -6.46 20.74 15.09
C LEU A 216 -5.48 20.82 13.91
N VAL A 217 -4.20 21.11 14.14
CA VAL A 217 -3.18 21.12 13.09
C VAL A 217 -3.05 19.74 12.44
N LEU A 218 -3.06 18.65 13.24
CA LEU A 218 -2.98 17.29 12.71
C LEU A 218 -4.20 16.92 11.85
N VAL A 219 -5.40 17.29 12.29
CA VAL A 219 -6.65 17.09 11.55
C VAL A 219 -6.67 17.93 10.28
N VAL A 220 -6.26 19.20 10.34
CA VAL A 220 -6.19 20.08 9.17
C VAL A 220 -5.15 19.57 8.17
N VAL A 221 -3.97 19.15 8.63
CA VAL A 221 -2.95 18.54 7.76
C VAL A 221 -3.49 17.26 7.12
N TYR A 222 -4.16 16.41 7.89
CA TYR A 222 -4.79 15.19 7.36
C TYR A 222 -5.87 15.51 6.32
N LEU A 223 -6.75 16.48 6.59
CA LEU A 223 -7.79 16.93 5.66
C LEU A 223 -7.20 17.55 4.39
N ILE A 224 -6.11 18.33 4.49
CA ILE A 224 -5.40 18.87 3.32
C ILE A 224 -4.77 17.74 2.51
N PHE A 225 -4.16 16.75 3.18
CA PHE A 225 -3.57 15.60 2.50
C PHE A 225 -4.63 14.73 1.82
N PHE A 226 -5.76 14.53 2.49
CA PHE A 226 -6.92 13.80 1.97
C PHE A 226 -7.56 14.53 0.80
N ALA A 227 -7.75 15.85 0.91
CA ALA A 227 -8.27 16.71 -0.16
C ALA A 227 -7.32 16.70 -1.36
N LYS A 228 -6.00 16.82 -1.15
CA LYS A 228 -4.99 16.75 -2.22
C LYS A 228 -4.98 15.41 -2.94
N ASN A 229 -5.03 14.29 -2.21
CA ASN A 229 -5.08 12.97 -2.83
C ASN A 229 -6.40 12.74 -3.58
N SER A 230 -7.52 13.22 -3.03
CA SER A 230 -8.83 13.16 -3.70
C SER A 230 -8.88 14.03 -4.96
N TRP A 231 -8.24 15.21 -4.92
CA TRP A 231 -8.12 16.11 -6.07
C TRP A 231 -7.15 15.59 -7.13
N ALA A 232 -6.01 15.00 -6.74
CA ALA A 232 -5.05 14.44 -7.68
C ALA A 232 -5.63 13.26 -8.45
N ASP A 233 -6.37 12.37 -7.76
CA ASP A 233 -7.10 11.27 -8.40
C ASP A 233 -8.21 11.82 -9.31
N GLY A 234 -9.00 12.79 -8.84
CA GLY A 234 -10.09 13.39 -9.63
C GLY A 234 -9.61 14.15 -10.87
N PHE A 235 -8.49 14.89 -10.76
CA PHE A 235 -7.91 15.63 -11.88
C PHE A 235 -7.32 14.68 -12.94
N LEU A 236 -6.71 13.56 -12.53
CA LEU A 236 -6.24 12.53 -13.46
C LEU A 236 -7.41 11.92 -14.24
N THR A 237 -8.54 11.65 -13.57
CA THR A 237 -9.75 11.12 -14.20
C THR A 237 -10.38 12.14 -15.18
N ILE A 238 -10.40 13.43 -14.82
CA ILE A 238 -10.90 14.50 -15.68
C ILE A 238 -9.99 14.70 -16.92
N CYS A 239 -8.67 14.70 -16.74
CA CYS A 239 -7.72 14.81 -17.85
C CYS A 239 -7.77 13.59 -18.79
N LEU A 240 -8.03 12.39 -18.25
CA LEU A 240 -8.23 11.19 -19.07
C LEU A 240 -9.55 11.24 -19.85
N ARG A 241 -10.65 11.74 -19.25
CA ARG A 241 -11.92 11.97 -19.96
C ARG A 241 -11.83 13.03 -21.05
N ALA A 242 -11.07 14.10 -20.82
CA ALA A 242 -10.89 15.19 -21.79
C ALA A 242 -10.08 14.78 -23.04
N LYS A 243 -9.40 13.63 -23.02
CA LYS A 243 -8.66 13.09 -24.18
C LYS A 243 -9.46 12.09 -25.02
N THR A 244 -10.60 11.62 -24.51
CA THR A 244 -11.46 10.63 -25.16
C THR A 244 -12.76 11.22 -25.74
N CYS A 245 -12.95 12.54 -25.62
CA CYS A 245 -13.94 13.33 -26.34
C CYS A 245 -13.24 14.18 -27.40
#